data_AF-Q141W9-F1
#
_entry.id   AF-Q141W9-F1
#
_cell.length_a   1.000
_cell.length_b   1.000
_cell.length_c   1.000
_cell.angle_alpha   90.00
_cell.angle_beta   90.00
_cell.angle_gamma   90.00
#
_symmetry.space_group_name_H-M   'P 1'
#
loop_
_entity.id
_entity.type
_entity.pdbx_description
1 polymer ?
#
loop_
_entity_poly.entity_id
_entity_poly.type
_entity_poly.pdbx_seq_one_letter_code
_entity_poly.pdbx_strand_id
1 'polypeptide(L)' 'MVWRIGMADSMFLTNKELVELTDRRQRASQASVLRAMGIEHRIRPDGRVIVLREHVKQQFGARADKHAEPAEAFDWSAA' A
#
# COMPACT_ATOMS: atom_id res chain seq x y z
N MET A 1 20.30 -2.83 -13.94
CA MET A 1 18.86 -2.64 -13.73
C MET A 1 18.69 -2.08 -12.32
N VAL A 2 18.70 -0.75 -12.17
CA VAL A 2 18.70 -0.09 -10.86
C VAL A 2 17.25 0.04 -10.40
N TRP A 3 16.78 -0.88 -9.58
CA TRP A 3 15.61 -0.63 -8.74
C TRP A 3 16.03 0.30 -7.63
N ARG A 4 15.72 1.59 -7.76
CA ARG A 4 15.99 2.57 -6.72
C ARG A 4 14.89 2.48 -5.67
N ILE A 5 15.01 1.50 -4.78
CA ILE A 5 14.30 1.50 -3.50
C ILE A 5 14.89 2.65 -2.69
N GLY A 6 14.12 3.71 -2.47
CA GLY A 6 14.56 4.81 -1.63
C GLY A 6 13.75 6.07 -1.80
N MET A 7 12.60 6.13 -1.11
CA MET A 7 12.08 7.33 -0.44
C MET A 7 11.00 6.90 0.56
N ALA A 8 11.48 6.43 1.73
CA ALA A 8 10.74 5.97 2.90
C ALA A 8 9.84 4.74 2.68
N ASP A 9 10.11 3.67 3.44
CA ASP A 9 9.14 2.59 3.68
C ASP A 9 8.00 3.15 4.55
N SER A 10 7.21 4.05 3.95
CA SER A 10 6.01 4.59 4.56
C SER A 10 4.87 3.61 4.30
N MET A 11 4.11 3.31 5.35
CA MET A 11 2.89 2.49 5.29
C MET A 11 1.90 2.97 4.20
N PHE A 12 1.90 4.28 3.91
CA PHE A 12 1.04 4.93 2.94
C PHE A 12 1.82 5.50 1.76
N LEU A 13 1.17 5.62 0.60
CA LEU A 13 1.71 6.34 -0.54
C LEU A 13 1.83 7.84 -0.25
N THR A 14 2.93 8.43 -0.67
CA THR A 14 3.16 9.87 -0.67
C THR A 14 2.33 10.55 -1.75
N ASN A 15 2.19 11.88 -1.68
CA ASN A 15 1.48 12.62 -2.73
C ASN A 15 2.16 12.49 -4.10
N LYS A 16 3.50 12.41 -4.16
CA LYS A 16 4.24 12.23 -5.41
C LYS A 16 3.90 10.87 -6.04
N GLU A 17 3.90 9.81 -5.25
CA GLU A 17 3.54 8.47 -5.71
C GLU A 17 2.06 8.38 -6.13
N LEU A 18 1.16 9.08 -5.45
CA LEU A 18 -0.25 9.17 -5.89
C LEU A 18 -0.36 9.86 -7.25
N VAL A 19 0.41 10.92 -7.51
CA VAL A 19 0.43 11.58 -8.82
C VAL A 19 0.99 10.64 -9.87
N GLU A 20 2.07 9.93 -9.59
CA GLU A 20 2.68 8.97 -10.51
C GLU A 20 1.74 7.80 -10.84
N LEU A 21 1.07 7.24 -9.82
CA LEU A 21 0.14 6.12 -10.00
C LEU A 21 -1.13 6.52 -10.77
N THR A 22 -1.62 7.75 -10.59
CA THR A 22 -2.92 8.17 -11.15
C THR A 22 -2.81 9.05 -12.39
N ASP A 23 -1.64 9.62 -12.64
CA ASP A 23 -1.40 10.73 -13.58
C ASP A 23 -2.30 11.97 -13.32
N ARG A 24 -2.76 12.14 -12.07
CA ARG A 24 -3.63 13.26 -11.66
C ARG A 24 -3.03 14.01 -10.48
N ARG A 25 -3.22 15.34 -10.45
CA ARG A 25 -2.84 16.20 -9.31
C ARG A 25 -4.02 16.54 -8.39
N GLN A 26 -5.23 16.62 -8.95
CA GLN A 26 -6.42 16.99 -8.19
C GLN A 26 -6.93 15.78 -7.39
N ARG A 27 -7.14 15.95 -6.09
CA ARG A 27 -7.47 14.86 -5.15
C ARG A 27 -8.75 14.09 -5.51
N ALA A 28 -9.79 14.80 -5.94
CA ALA A 28 -11.04 14.16 -6.40
C ALA A 28 -10.81 13.31 -7.66
N SER A 29 -10.01 13.80 -8.60
CA SER A 29 -9.62 13.06 -9.80
C SER A 29 -8.78 11.82 -9.44
N GLN A 30 -7.83 11.95 -8.50
CA GLN A 30 -7.05 10.81 -7.99
C GLN A 30 -7.97 9.73 -7.39
N ALA A 31 -8.91 10.11 -6.53
CA ALA A 31 -9.88 9.19 -5.92
C ALA A 31 -10.74 8.46 -6.97
N SER A 32 -11.14 9.15 -8.04
CA SER A 32 -11.88 8.53 -9.15
C SER A 32 -11.06 7.47 -9.88
N VAL A 33 -9.79 7.76 -10.17
CA VAL A 33 -8.88 6.80 -10.84
C VAL A 33 -8.60 5.61 -9.93
N LEU A 34 -8.33 5.84 -8.64
CA LEU A 34 -8.13 4.77 -7.65
C LEU A 34 -9.33 3.84 -7.56
N ARG A 35 -10.55 4.40 -7.54
CA ARG A 35 -11.79 3.60 -7.57
C ARG A 35 -11.89 2.77 -8.86
N ALA A 36 -11.57 3.35 -10.01
CA ALA A 36 -11.60 2.63 -11.28
C ALA A 36 -10.55 1.51 -11.35
N MET A 37 -9.40 1.67 -10.69
CA MET A 37 -8.36 0.63 -10.57
C MET A 37 -8.68 -0.44 -9.51
N GLY A 38 -9.77 -0.28 -8.75
CA GLY A 38 -10.10 -1.17 -7.63
C GLY A 38 -9.15 -1.04 -6.44
N ILE A 39 -8.46 0.09 -6.29
CA ILE A 39 -7.54 0.36 -5.18
C ILE A 39 -8.32 1.03 -4.04
N GLU A 40 -8.35 0.36 -2.89
CA GLU A 40 -8.93 0.90 -1.66
C GLU A 40 -8.18 2.16 -1.22
N HIS A 41 -8.94 3.20 -0.93
CA HIS A 41 -8.42 4.49 -0.50
C HIS A 41 -9.36 5.15 0.49
N ARG A 42 -8.82 6.04 1.33
CA ARG A 42 -9.59 6.81 2.30
C ARG A 42 -9.32 8.30 2.14
N ILE A 43 -10.33 9.12 2.43
CA ILE A 43 -10.22 10.57 2.43
C ILE A 43 -10.12 11.03 3.88
N ARG A 44 -9.04 11.72 4.23
CA ARG A 44 -8.88 12.37 5.53
C ARG A 44 -9.84 13.55 5.69
N PRO A 45 -10.09 14.01 6.92
CA PRO A 45 -10.83 15.25 7.16
C PRO A 45 -10.22 16.49 6.48
N ASP A 46 -8.90 16.51 6.24
CA ASP A 46 -8.21 17.58 5.49
C ASP A 46 -8.32 17.43 3.96
N GLY A 47 -9.11 16.46 3.49
CA GLY A 47 -9.35 16.13 2.10
C GLY A 47 -8.20 15.40 1.41
N ARG A 48 -7.12 14.99 2.09
CA ARG A 48 -6.03 14.24 1.47
C ARG A 48 -6.46 12.79 1.22
N VAL A 49 -5.99 12.22 0.12
CA VAL A 49 -6.16 10.80 -0.22
C VAL A 49 -5.08 9.99 0.50
N ILE A 50 -5.49 8.95 1.20
CA ILE A 50 -4.62 7.93 1.81
C ILE A 50 -4.80 6.63 1.05
N VAL A 51 -3.69 6.00 0.68
CA VAL A 51 -3.64 4.67 0.10
C VAL A 51 -2.57 3.86 0.81
N LEU A 52 -2.89 2.64 1.23
CA LEU A 52 -1.91 1.72 1.79
C LEU A 52 -0.99 1.23 0.66
N ARG A 53 0.32 1.39 0.86
CA ARG A 53 1.33 0.93 -0.12
C ARG A 53 1.21 -0.57 -0.37
N GLU A 54 1.01 -1.33 0.69
CA GLU A 54 0.90 -2.78 0.63
C GLU A 54 -0.32 -3.26 -0.16
N HIS A 55 -1.45 -2.59 0.00
CA HIS A 55 -2.65 -2.91 -0.78
C HIS A 55 -2.43 -2.71 -2.29
N VAL A 56 -1.71 -1.65 -2.67
CA VAL A 56 -1.35 -1.41 -4.08
C VAL A 56 -0.45 -2.51 -4.62
N LYS A 57 0.58 -2.91 -3.86
CA LYS A 57 1.46 -4.02 -4.23
C LYS A 57 0.67 -5.31 -4.49
N GLN A 58 -0.26 -5.64 -3.58
CA GLN A 58 -1.12 -6.81 -3.71
C GLN A 58 -2.03 -6.75 -4.95
N GLN A 59 -2.60 -5.58 -5.24
CA GLN A 59 -3.45 -5.37 -6.41
C GLN A 59 -2.70 -5.59 -7.73
N PHE A 60 -1.39 -5.30 -7.76
CA PHE A 60 -0.52 -5.51 -8.92
C PHE A 60 0.18 -6.88 -8.92
N GLY A 61 -0.23 -7.82 -8.05
CA GLY A 61 0.26 -9.19 -8.05
C GLY A 61 1.66 -9.35 -7.44
N ALA A 62 2.20 -8.33 -6.78
CA ALA A 62 3.34 -8.53 -5.90
C ALA A 62 2.85 -9.35 -4.70
N ARG A 63 3.21 -10.63 -4.68
CA ARG A 63 2.98 -11.48 -3.52
C ARG A 63 3.75 -10.84 -2.37
N ALA A 64 3.04 -10.39 -1.33
CA ALA A 64 3.66 -10.24 -0.03
C ALA A 64 4.30 -11.60 0.25
N ASP A 65 5.64 -11.63 0.36
CA ASP A 65 6.30 -12.78 0.94
C ASP A 65 5.64 -12.95 2.29
N LYS A 66 4.77 -13.95 2.39
CA LYS A 66 4.27 -14.39 3.68
C LYS A 66 5.54 -14.88 4.36
N HIS A 67 6.18 -14.00 5.13
CA HIS A 67 6.86 -14.44 6.34
C HIS A 67 5.77 -15.14 7.13
N ALA A 68 5.56 -16.41 6.79
CA ALA A 68 5.08 -17.37 7.75
C ALA A 68 6.14 -17.26 8.84
N GLU A 69 5.82 -16.52 9.91
CA GLU A 69 6.36 -16.91 11.20
C GLU A 69 6.15 -18.42 11.25
N PRO A 70 7.23 -19.23 11.35
CA PRO A 70 7.01 -20.60 11.76
C PRO A 70 6.18 -20.46 13.02
N ALA A 71 4.98 -21.05 13.01
CA ALA A 71 4.24 -21.19 14.24
C ALA A 71 5.22 -21.90 15.18
N GLU A 72 5.87 -21.13 16.06
CA GLU A 72 6.56 -21.69 17.20
C GLU A 72 5.45 -22.48 17.87
N ALA A 73 5.50 -23.80 17.70
CA ALA A 73 4.63 -24.69 18.41
C ALA A 73 4.88 -24.39 19.88
N PHE A 74 3.97 -23.62 20.48
CA PHE A 74 4.00 -23.38 21.91
C PHE A 74 3.77 -24.75 22.54
N ASP A 75 4.86 -25.33 23.02
CA ASP A 75 4.86 -26.68 23.57
C ASP A 75 4.15 -26.68 24.92
N TRP A 76 2.88 -27.09 24.91
CA TRP A 76 2.08 -27.26 26.11
C TRP A 76 2.48 -28.48 26.95
N SER A 77 3.50 -29.24 26.57
CA SER A 77 3.94 -30.44 27.30
C SER A 77 4.92 -30.18 28.46
N ALA A 78 5.17 -28.91 28.79
CA ALA A 78 6.05 -28.51 29.90
C ALA A 78 5.32 -28.13 31.21
N ALA A 79 4.03 -28.46 31.36
CA ALA A 79 3.22 -28.18 32.57
C ALA A 79 2.91 -29.44 33.38
#